data_AF-A0A2V9RIS9-F1
#
_entry.id   AF-A0A2V9RIS9-F1
#
_cell.length_a   1.000
_cell.length_b   1.000
_cell.length_c   1.000
_cell.angle_alpha   90.00
_cell.angle_beta   90.00
_cell.angle_gamma   90.00
#
_symmetry.space_group_name_H-M   'P 1'
#
loop_
_entity.id
_entity.type
_entity.pdbx_description
1 polymer ?
#
loop_
_entity_poly.entity_id
_entity_poly.type
_entity_poly.pdbx_seq_one_letter_code
_entity_poly.pdbx_strand_id
1 'polypeptide(L)'
;MRAFGWNGTFFNESEMALFSECMLQCARNRLDTADIVRDACFQQSSATIASQFTKDMPLFRPLKHGIEIEVLWSDQDVLECQFSCSNGWFSGAVSIYIGHDDLSKMVDQLNGFPFNVGDSRDFELGTFDANYASGGIRMHFHCLDSRGHAAVDVHLRGHACKALGEIESVALRIRVEAAGIDSFLAQVAKIDTGQSGLLHI
;
A
#
# COMPACT_ATOMS: atom_id res chain seq x y z
N MET A 1 41.93 27.25 47.68
CA MET A 1 41.37 27.37 46.32
C MET A 1 40.14 26.45 46.27
N ARG A 2 38.92 27.03 46.18
CA ARG A 2 37.55 26.52 45.87
C ARG A 2 37.19 25.05 46.23
N ALA A 3 36.30 24.68 47.16
CA ALA A 3 34.88 25.00 47.49
C ALA A 3 33.81 24.10 46.81
N PHE A 4 33.02 23.40 47.67
CA PHE A 4 31.60 22.90 47.64
C PHE A 4 30.82 22.82 46.30
N GLY A 5 29.87 21.90 46.03
CA GLY A 5 29.12 20.90 46.81
C GLY A 5 27.81 20.51 46.05
N TRP A 6 27.05 19.55 46.61
CA TRP A 6 25.62 19.20 46.35
C TRP A 6 25.27 18.36 45.08
N ASN A 7 24.26 17.49 45.01
CA ASN A 7 23.35 16.75 45.93
C ASN A 7 22.40 15.90 45.02
N GLY A 8 21.76 14.82 45.51
CA GLY A 8 20.58 14.18 44.88
C GLY A 8 20.66 12.65 44.75
N THR A 9 20.42 11.86 45.80
CA THR A 9 19.14 11.27 46.28
C THR A 9 18.59 10.08 45.48
N PHE A 10 18.74 8.90 46.11
CA PHE A 10 17.80 7.77 46.21
C PHE A 10 16.85 7.46 45.04
N PHE A 11 17.15 6.41 44.28
CA PHE A 11 16.11 5.62 43.62
C PHE A 11 15.45 4.71 44.66
N ASN A 12 14.15 4.94 44.85
CA ASN A 12 13.32 4.28 45.84
C ASN A 12 12.76 2.98 45.23
N GLU A 13 13.06 1.82 45.84
CA GLU A 13 12.52 0.49 45.49
C GLU A 13 11.06 0.31 45.99
N SER A 14 10.20 1.29 45.75
CA SER A 14 8.78 1.19 46.09
C SER A 14 7.88 1.55 44.90
N GLU A 15 8.04 0.80 43.81
CA GLU A 15 7.06 0.77 42.71
C GLU A 15 6.96 -0.60 42.01
N MET A 16 7.44 -1.67 42.64
CA MET A 16 7.37 -3.05 42.14
C MET A 16 6.31 -3.92 42.84
N ALA A 17 5.45 -3.33 43.67
CA ALA A 17 4.56 -4.08 44.57
C ALA A 17 3.07 -3.77 44.44
N LEU A 18 2.58 -3.21 43.31
CA LEU A 18 1.13 -2.97 43.11
C LEU A 18 0.64 -3.26 41.67
N PHE A 19 1.17 -4.29 41.02
CA PHE A 19 0.62 -4.77 39.73
C PHE A 19 0.22 -6.26 39.73
N SER A 20 0.03 -6.86 40.90
CA SER A 20 -0.52 -8.22 41.02
C SER A 20 -1.93 -8.25 41.63
N GLU A 21 -2.39 -7.18 42.28
CA GLU A 21 -3.74 -7.12 42.87
C GLU A 21 -4.82 -6.52 41.94
N CYS A 22 -4.47 -6.09 40.72
CA CYS A 22 -5.46 -5.67 39.71
C CYS A 22 -5.92 -6.82 38.79
N MET A 23 -5.42 -8.06 38.98
CA MET A 23 -5.78 -9.21 38.12
C MET A 23 -6.86 -10.15 38.69
N LEU A 24 -7.30 -9.97 39.95
CA LEU A 24 -8.26 -10.89 40.57
C LEU A 24 -9.70 -10.36 40.70
N GLN A 25 -9.99 -9.14 40.26
CA GLN A 25 -11.33 -8.54 40.38
C GLN A 25 -12.15 -8.50 39.07
N CYS A 26 -11.60 -8.97 37.94
CA CYS A 26 -12.34 -9.08 36.67
C CYS A 26 -13.01 -10.45 36.44
N ALA A 27 -12.75 -11.44 37.32
CA ALA A 27 -13.24 -12.81 37.13
C ALA A 27 -14.64 -13.09 37.70
N ARG A 28 -15.36 -12.08 38.21
CA ARG A 28 -16.75 -12.25 38.65
C ARG A 28 -17.59 -11.05 38.25
N ASN A 29 -18.15 -11.12 37.05
CA ASN A 29 -19.59 -10.95 36.83
C ASN A 29 -19.92 -11.39 35.40
N ARG A 30 -20.55 -12.56 35.28
CA ARG A 30 -21.36 -12.91 34.11
C ARG A 30 -22.55 -11.95 34.07
N LEU A 31 -22.70 -11.19 33.00
CA LEU A 31 -23.96 -10.96 32.26
C LEU A 31 -23.72 -9.88 31.19
N ASP A 32 -24.34 -10.12 30.03
CA ASP A 32 -24.22 -9.44 28.73
C ASP A 32 -24.03 -7.92 28.76
N THR A 33 -22.95 -7.46 28.10
CA THR A 33 -22.79 -6.07 27.65
C THR A 33 -22.24 -6.00 26.23
N ALA A 34 -22.43 -7.06 25.44
CA ALA A 34 -21.98 -7.12 24.04
C ALA A 34 -22.94 -6.41 23.06
N ASP A 35 -24.15 -6.03 23.48
CA ASP A 35 -25.18 -5.47 22.59
C ASP A 35 -25.41 -3.96 22.69
N ILE A 36 -24.71 -3.23 23.56
CA ILE A 36 -24.92 -1.76 23.71
C ILE A 36 -23.89 -0.93 22.93
N VAL A 37 -22.73 -1.48 22.58
CA VAL A 37 -21.67 -0.72 21.89
C VAL A 37 -21.74 -0.83 20.36
N ARG A 38 -22.64 -1.67 19.81
CA ARG A 38 -22.71 -1.92 18.37
C ARG A 38 -23.56 -0.90 17.59
N ASP A 39 -24.50 -0.19 18.22
CA ASP A 39 -25.37 0.78 17.55
C ASP A 39 -24.98 2.26 17.73
N ALA A 40 -24.21 2.61 18.76
CA ALA A 40 -23.82 4.02 19.00
C ALA A 40 -22.63 4.49 18.12
N CYS A 41 -21.82 3.57 17.59
CA CYS A 41 -20.73 3.93 16.66
C CYS A 41 -21.22 4.17 15.21
N PHE A 42 -22.45 3.80 14.86
CA PHE A 42 -22.92 3.84 13.47
C PHE A 42 -23.62 5.15 13.06
N GLN A 43 -23.86 6.09 13.97
CA GLN A 43 -24.61 7.32 13.67
C GLN A 43 -23.95 8.66 14.06
N GLN A 44 -22.73 8.68 14.62
CA GLN A 44 -22.11 9.95 15.05
C GLN A 44 -20.69 10.24 14.54
N SER A 45 -20.07 9.38 13.74
CA SER A 45 -18.67 9.57 13.29
C SER A 45 -18.51 9.94 11.81
N SER A 46 -19.61 10.22 11.07
CA SER A 46 -19.54 10.39 9.61
C SER A 46 -19.18 11.80 9.12
N ALA A 47 -19.06 12.83 9.97
CA ALA A 47 -18.96 14.22 9.46
C ALA A 47 -17.86 15.12 10.05
N THR A 48 -17.13 14.73 11.12
CA THR A 48 -16.25 15.71 11.79
C THR A 48 -14.79 15.28 11.92
N ILE A 49 -14.46 13.99 11.87
CA ILE A 49 -13.04 13.54 11.93
C ILE A 49 -12.35 13.61 10.55
N ALA A 50 -13.12 13.73 9.47
CA ALA A 50 -12.61 13.80 8.10
C ALA A 50 -11.86 15.10 7.73
N SER A 51 -11.82 16.13 8.61
CA SER A 51 -11.30 17.46 8.22
C SER A 51 -9.89 17.80 8.71
N GLN A 52 -9.27 16.98 9.58
CA GLN A 52 -8.00 17.37 10.23
C GLN A 52 -6.82 16.41 10.01
N PHE A 53 -7.02 15.25 9.39
CA PHE A 53 -5.95 14.29 9.06
C PHE A 53 -5.60 14.20 7.57
N THR A 54 -6.13 15.09 6.73
CA THR A 54 -6.04 15.01 5.27
C THR A 54 -4.98 15.91 4.63
N LYS A 55 -4.03 16.45 5.39
CA LYS A 55 -3.08 17.44 4.83
C LYS A 55 -1.79 16.85 4.25
N ASP A 56 -1.36 15.66 4.67
CA ASP A 56 -0.11 15.04 4.17
C ASP A 56 -0.26 13.55 3.83
N MET A 57 -1.48 13.03 3.70
CA MET A 57 -1.73 11.65 3.26
C MET A 57 -2.27 11.70 1.82
N PRO A 58 -1.61 11.07 0.83
CA PRO A 58 -2.15 11.01 -0.52
C PRO A 58 -3.54 10.39 -0.44
N LEU A 59 -4.52 11.10 -1.00
CA LEU A 59 -5.93 10.73 -0.98
C LEU A 59 -6.09 9.34 -1.59
N PHE A 60 -6.19 8.32 -0.75
CA PHE A 60 -6.56 6.98 -1.21
C PHE A 60 -7.98 7.05 -1.77
N ARG A 61 -8.10 7.28 -3.08
CA ARG A 61 -9.36 7.12 -3.79
C ARG A 61 -9.55 5.62 -3.98
N PRO A 62 -10.63 5.02 -3.47
CA PRO A 62 -10.85 3.60 -3.68
C PRO A 62 -11.00 3.33 -5.18
N LEU A 63 -9.99 2.70 -5.77
CA LEU A 63 -10.06 2.16 -7.13
C LEU A 63 -11.20 1.16 -7.21
N LYS A 64 -12.18 1.48 -8.05
CA LYS A 64 -13.35 0.62 -8.24
C LYS A 64 -12.96 -0.74 -8.82
N HIS A 65 -11.96 -0.77 -9.71
CA HIS A 65 -11.32 -1.96 -10.29
C HIS A 65 -10.21 -1.48 -11.25
N GLY A 66 -9.03 -2.07 -11.22
CA GLY A 66 -7.93 -1.75 -12.15
C GLY A 66 -6.58 -1.51 -11.48
N ILE A 67 -5.66 -0.93 -12.25
CA ILE A 67 -4.32 -0.54 -11.82
C ILE A 67 -4.16 0.97 -12.05
N GLU A 68 -3.73 1.71 -11.04
CA GLU A 68 -3.41 3.14 -11.13
C GLU A 68 -1.95 3.37 -10.75
N ILE A 69 -1.31 4.27 -11.47
CA ILE A 69 0.03 4.77 -11.19
C ILE A 69 -0.08 6.27 -10.96
N GLU A 70 0.46 6.77 -9.86
CA GLU A 70 0.59 8.21 -9.59
C GLU A 70 2.06 8.55 -9.29
N VAL A 71 2.60 9.58 -9.94
CA VAL A 71 3.93 10.10 -9.61
C VAL A 71 3.80 11.07 -8.43
N LEU A 72 4.19 10.62 -7.24
CA LEU A 72 4.13 11.39 -6.00
C LEU A 72 5.25 12.42 -5.93
N TRP A 73 6.44 12.05 -6.38
CA TRP A 73 7.63 12.89 -6.33
C TRP A 73 8.62 12.53 -7.43
N SER A 74 9.47 13.48 -7.82
CA SER A 74 10.53 13.32 -8.81
C SER A 74 11.72 14.22 -8.48
N ASP A 75 12.92 13.71 -8.71
CA ASP A 75 14.14 14.52 -8.87
C ASP A 75 14.82 14.25 -10.23
N GLN A 76 16.13 14.50 -10.33
CA GLN A 76 16.90 14.30 -11.56
C GLN A 76 17.18 12.83 -11.89
N ASP A 77 17.12 11.93 -10.91
CA ASP A 77 17.58 10.55 -11.03
C ASP A 77 16.46 9.52 -10.75
N VAL A 78 15.46 9.88 -9.94
CA VAL A 78 14.47 8.96 -9.36
C VAL A 78 13.06 9.55 -9.38
N LEU A 79 12.08 8.68 -9.63
CA LEU A 79 10.65 8.89 -9.44
C LEU A 79 10.15 8.11 -8.23
N GLU A 80 9.36 8.75 -7.37
CA GLU A 80 8.52 8.06 -6.40
C GLU A 80 7.13 7.88 -7.00
N CYS A 81 6.76 6.62 -7.27
CA CYS A 81 5.48 6.26 -7.85
C CYS A 81 4.65 5.44 -6.87
N GLN A 82 3.38 5.80 -6.70
CA GLN A 82 2.41 4.97 -6.04
C GLN A 82 1.67 4.10 -7.06
N PHE A 83 1.69 2.79 -6.82
CA PHE A 83 0.89 1.82 -7.54
C PHE A 83 -0.27 1.40 -6.67
N SER A 84 -1.49 1.57 -7.17
CA SER A 84 -2.70 1.16 -6.49
C SER A 84 -3.43 0.15 -7.37
N CYS A 85 -3.78 -1.01 -6.81
CA CYS A 85 -4.38 -2.13 -7.55
C CYS A 85 -5.64 -2.61 -6.85
N SER A 86 -6.67 -2.95 -7.63
CA SER A 86 -7.95 -3.46 -7.10
C SER A 86 -8.60 -4.43 -8.08
N ASN A 87 -9.03 -5.60 -7.58
CA ASN A 87 -9.90 -6.52 -8.31
C ASN A 87 -11.37 -6.45 -7.81
N GLY A 88 -11.75 -5.34 -7.19
CA GLY A 88 -13.09 -5.09 -6.65
C GLY A 88 -13.37 -5.73 -5.29
N TRP A 89 -12.70 -6.83 -4.93
CA TRP A 89 -12.82 -7.46 -3.61
C TRP A 89 -11.60 -7.24 -2.73
N PHE A 90 -10.43 -7.33 -3.34
CA PHE A 90 -9.15 -7.08 -2.71
C PHE A 90 -8.49 -5.90 -3.38
N SER A 91 -7.81 -5.10 -2.58
CA SER A 91 -7.01 -3.97 -3.03
C SER A 91 -5.73 -3.87 -2.23
N GLY A 92 -4.75 -3.21 -2.82
CA GLY A 92 -3.52 -2.83 -2.14
C GLY A 92 -2.87 -1.67 -2.87
N ALA A 93 -1.95 -1.02 -2.16
CA ALA A 93 -1.14 0.03 -2.74
C ALA A 93 0.30 -0.07 -2.22
N VAL A 94 1.24 0.40 -3.03
CA VAL A 94 2.66 0.47 -2.67
C VAL A 94 3.28 1.70 -3.30
N SER A 95 4.11 2.41 -2.55
CA SER A 95 5.01 3.45 -3.10
C SER A 95 6.38 2.84 -3.38
N ILE A 96 6.90 3.05 -4.58
CA ILE A 96 8.18 2.53 -5.02
C ILE A 96 9.02 3.64 -5.65
N TYR A 97 10.33 3.53 -5.48
CA TYR A 97 11.31 4.36 -6.15
C TYR A 97 11.80 3.64 -7.41
N ILE A 98 11.69 4.31 -8.56
CA ILE A 98 12.09 3.79 -9.88
C ILE A 98 12.92 4.84 -10.63
N GLY A 99 13.70 4.42 -11.61
CA GLY A 99 14.38 5.33 -12.53
C GLY A 99 13.40 5.98 -13.51
N HIS A 100 13.79 7.14 -14.04
CA HIS A 100 13.01 7.84 -15.08
C HIS A 100 12.74 7.00 -16.33
N ASP A 101 13.62 6.05 -16.63
CA ASP A 101 13.51 5.16 -17.79
C ASP A 101 12.71 3.88 -17.51
N ASP A 102 12.32 3.62 -16.27
CA ASP A 102 11.62 2.37 -15.92
C ASP A 102 10.17 2.36 -16.43
N LEU A 103 9.48 3.51 -16.40
CA LEU A 103 8.15 3.63 -17.00
C LEU A 103 8.19 3.53 -18.52
N SER A 104 9.23 4.06 -19.19
CA SER A 104 9.37 3.92 -20.63
C SER A 104 9.71 2.48 -21.02
N LYS A 105 10.56 1.79 -20.26
CA LYS A 105 10.80 0.34 -20.42
C LYS A 105 9.50 -0.46 -20.29
N MET A 106 8.63 -0.11 -19.34
CA MET A 106 7.31 -0.74 -19.21
C MET A 106 6.49 -0.59 -20.49
N VAL A 107 6.42 0.65 -21.00
CA VAL A 107 5.68 0.99 -22.22
C VAL A 107 6.22 0.18 -23.40
N ASP A 108 7.54 0.17 -23.59
CA ASP A 108 8.18 -0.55 -24.69
C ASP A 108 7.93 -2.06 -24.59
N GLN A 109 7.99 -2.63 -23.39
CA GLN A 109 7.75 -4.06 -23.18
C GLN A 109 6.30 -4.47 -23.38
N LEU A 110 5.34 -3.63 -23.03
CA LEU A 110 3.91 -3.95 -23.15
C LEU A 110 3.29 -3.48 -24.47
N ASN A 111 4.01 -2.69 -25.27
CA ASN A 111 3.50 -2.18 -26.54
C ASN A 111 3.08 -3.31 -27.50
N GLY A 112 1.88 -3.19 -28.07
CA GLY A 112 1.30 -4.18 -28.98
C GLY A 112 0.92 -5.50 -28.30
N PHE A 113 0.80 -5.53 -26.97
CA PHE A 113 0.19 -6.66 -26.27
C PHE A 113 -1.33 -6.63 -26.45
N PRO A 114 -1.99 -7.78 -26.70
CA PRO A 114 -1.41 -9.08 -27.02
C PRO A 114 -1.09 -9.21 -28.51
N PHE A 115 0.10 -9.74 -28.83
CA PHE A 115 0.50 -10.04 -30.21
C PHE A 115 -0.15 -11.32 -30.75
N ASN A 116 -0.39 -12.30 -29.87
CA ASN A 116 -1.10 -13.54 -30.16
C ASN A 116 -1.74 -14.12 -28.89
N VAL A 117 -2.53 -15.19 -29.01
CA VAL A 117 -3.29 -15.80 -27.90
C VAL A 117 -2.40 -16.42 -26.80
N GLY A 118 -1.13 -16.71 -27.10
CA GLY A 118 -0.15 -17.17 -26.12
C GLY A 118 0.82 -16.07 -25.67
N ASP A 119 0.58 -14.81 -26.02
CA ASP A 119 1.42 -13.69 -25.58
C ASP A 119 1.30 -13.54 -24.07
N SER A 120 2.45 -13.41 -23.44
CA SER A 120 2.61 -13.33 -22.00
C SER A 120 3.82 -12.47 -21.71
N ARG A 121 3.66 -11.48 -20.83
CA ARG A 121 4.70 -10.50 -20.53
C ARG A 121 4.79 -10.26 -19.04
N ASP A 122 6.01 -10.38 -18.53
CA ASP A 122 6.34 -10.15 -17.14
C ASP A 122 7.06 -8.83 -16.99
N PHE A 123 6.67 -8.08 -15.96
CA PHE A 123 7.26 -6.79 -15.64
C PHE A 123 7.45 -6.64 -14.13
N GLU A 124 8.58 -6.09 -13.72
CA GLU A 124 8.91 -5.86 -12.32
C GLU A 124 9.45 -4.44 -12.14
N LEU A 125 8.94 -3.74 -11.12
CA LEU A 125 9.45 -2.44 -10.66
C LEU A 125 9.73 -2.48 -9.17
N GLY A 126 10.73 -1.69 -8.76
CA GLY A 126 11.20 -1.66 -7.39
C GLY A 126 12.00 -2.92 -7.04
N THR A 127 11.83 -3.45 -5.84
CA THR A 127 12.59 -4.62 -5.38
C THR A 127 11.76 -5.54 -4.49
N PHE A 128 11.93 -6.85 -4.72
CA PHE A 128 11.38 -7.89 -3.85
C PHE A 128 12.41 -8.43 -2.86
N ASP A 129 13.63 -7.90 -2.86
CA ASP A 129 14.64 -8.29 -1.88
C ASP A 129 14.32 -7.65 -0.52
N ALA A 130 14.14 -8.51 0.48
CA ALA A 130 13.85 -8.17 1.87
C ALA A 130 14.91 -7.28 2.53
N ASN A 131 16.13 -7.23 1.97
CA ASN A 131 17.22 -6.39 2.47
C ASN A 131 17.07 -4.92 2.09
N TYR A 132 16.27 -4.62 1.07
CA TYR A 132 15.99 -3.26 0.66
C TYR A 132 14.67 -2.78 1.25
N ALA A 133 14.68 -1.54 1.71
CA ALA A 133 13.51 -0.89 2.28
C ALA A 133 12.50 -0.45 1.22
N SER A 134 12.81 -0.55 -0.08
CA SER A 134 11.88 -0.17 -1.15
C SER A 134 10.84 -1.28 -1.39
N GLY A 135 9.60 -0.88 -1.66
CA GLY A 135 8.55 -1.80 -2.08
C GLY A 135 8.81 -2.36 -3.48
N GLY A 136 7.88 -3.18 -3.96
CA GLY A 136 7.96 -3.73 -5.32
C GLY A 136 6.60 -4.10 -5.87
N ILE A 137 6.52 -4.09 -7.20
CA ILE A 137 5.39 -4.61 -7.96
C ILE A 137 5.89 -5.56 -9.05
N ARG A 138 5.25 -6.71 -9.15
CA ARG A 138 5.36 -7.63 -10.29
C ARG A 138 4.02 -7.70 -10.99
N MET A 139 4.03 -7.67 -12.31
CA MET A 139 2.86 -7.77 -13.16
C MET A 139 3.09 -8.82 -14.24
N HIS A 140 2.16 -9.76 -14.37
CA HIS A 140 2.18 -10.79 -15.39
C HIS A 140 0.93 -10.66 -16.28
N PHE A 141 1.11 -10.10 -17.46
CA PHE A 141 0.09 -9.90 -18.47
C PHE A 141 -0.05 -11.16 -19.32
N HIS A 142 -1.27 -11.68 -19.48
CA HIS A 142 -1.52 -12.86 -20.30
C HIS A 142 -2.93 -12.86 -20.90
N CYS A 143 -3.12 -13.53 -22.03
CA CYS A 143 -4.45 -13.78 -22.59
C CYS A 143 -5.20 -14.86 -21.82
N LEU A 144 -6.49 -14.64 -21.58
CA LEU A 144 -7.39 -15.64 -21.00
C LEU A 144 -8.01 -16.55 -22.06
N ASP A 145 -8.25 -16.00 -23.26
CA ASP A 145 -8.83 -16.74 -24.38
C ASP A 145 -8.44 -16.14 -25.75
N SER A 146 -8.91 -16.77 -26.83
CA SER A 146 -8.67 -16.33 -28.20
C SER A 146 -9.56 -15.17 -28.67
N ARG A 147 -10.33 -14.54 -27.78
CA ARG A 147 -11.29 -13.46 -28.10
C ARG A 147 -10.78 -12.08 -27.69
N GLY A 148 -9.56 -12.00 -27.13
CA GLY A 148 -8.95 -10.75 -26.70
C GLY A 148 -9.21 -10.40 -25.23
N HIS A 149 -9.79 -11.32 -24.45
CA HIS A 149 -9.81 -11.16 -22.99
C HIS A 149 -8.41 -11.39 -22.43
N ALA A 150 -7.93 -10.47 -21.61
CA ALA A 150 -6.64 -10.57 -20.95
C ALA A 150 -6.80 -10.43 -19.43
N ALA A 151 -5.75 -10.81 -18.72
CA ALA A 151 -5.63 -10.57 -17.30
C ALA A 151 -4.21 -10.13 -16.96
N VAL A 152 -4.12 -9.44 -15.83
CA VAL A 152 -2.87 -9.09 -15.17
C VAL A 152 -2.88 -9.73 -13.80
N ASP A 153 -1.91 -10.61 -13.55
CA ASP A 153 -1.62 -11.06 -12.20
C ASP A 153 -0.62 -10.09 -11.58
N VAL A 154 -1.03 -9.40 -10.53
CA VAL A 154 -0.26 -8.38 -9.83
C VAL A 154 0.17 -8.91 -8.48
N HIS A 155 1.44 -8.74 -8.13
CA HIS A 155 1.95 -8.99 -6.80
C HIS A 155 2.61 -7.71 -6.28
N LEU A 156 2.01 -7.12 -5.24
CA LEU A 156 2.57 -5.97 -4.54
C LEU A 156 3.28 -6.44 -3.29
N ARG A 157 4.40 -5.78 -2.98
CA ARG A 157 5.14 -5.95 -1.74
C ARG A 157 5.40 -4.58 -1.14
N GLY A 158 4.90 -4.38 0.08
CA GLY A 158 5.18 -3.20 0.89
C GLY A 158 6.61 -3.16 1.41
N HIS A 159 6.93 -2.07 2.11
CA HIS A 159 8.22 -1.90 2.76
C HIS A 159 8.45 -3.01 3.81
N ALA A 160 9.69 -3.47 3.95
CA ALA A 160 10.03 -4.47 4.96
C ALA A 160 9.90 -3.88 6.38
N CYS A 161 8.74 -4.05 7.02
CA CYS A 161 8.59 -3.83 8.46
C CYS A 161 9.12 -5.05 9.21
N LYS A 162 10.41 -5.03 9.59
CA LYS A 162 11.06 -6.13 10.31
C LYS A 162 10.44 -6.44 11.68
N ALA A 163 9.60 -5.56 12.21
CA ALA A 163 9.04 -5.68 13.56
C ALA A 163 8.03 -6.83 13.72
N LEU A 164 7.31 -7.19 12.65
CA LEU A 164 6.30 -8.26 12.69
C LEU A 164 6.75 -9.57 12.04
N GLY A 165 7.97 -9.61 11.47
CA GLY A 165 8.51 -10.79 10.78
C GLY A 165 7.82 -11.11 9.44
N GLU A 166 6.72 -10.43 9.11
CA GLU A 166 5.98 -10.57 7.86
C GLU A 166 6.12 -9.30 7.01
N ILE A 167 6.33 -9.51 5.71
CA ILE A 167 6.35 -8.42 4.72
C ILE A 167 4.92 -8.28 4.20
N GLU A 168 4.36 -7.09 4.32
CA GLU A 168 3.04 -6.78 3.76
C GLU A 168 3.06 -7.03 2.25
N SER A 169 2.12 -7.83 1.77
CA SER A 169 2.02 -8.15 0.34
C SER A 169 0.58 -8.44 -0.05
N VAL A 170 0.27 -8.27 -1.33
CA VAL A 170 -1.01 -8.67 -1.91
C VAL A 170 -0.79 -9.25 -3.30
N ALA A 171 -1.49 -10.34 -3.60
CA ALA A 171 -1.56 -10.92 -4.94
C ALA A 171 -2.99 -10.81 -5.47
N LEU A 172 -3.16 -10.20 -6.63
CA LEU A 172 -4.44 -9.91 -7.25
C LEU A 172 -4.43 -10.38 -8.71
N ARG A 173 -5.56 -10.93 -9.18
CA ARG A 173 -5.83 -11.09 -10.60
C ARG A 173 -6.85 -10.04 -11.03
N ILE A 174 -6.49 -9.23 -12.02
CA ILE A 174 -7.33 -8.16 -12.57
C ILE A 174 -7.62 -8.53 -14.03
N ARG A 175 -8.89 -8.64 -14.39
CA ARG A 175 -9.29 -8.80 -15.80
C ARG A 175 -9.13 -7.46 -16.50
N VAL A 176 -8.64 -7.47 -17.73
CA VAL A 176 -8.42 -6.25 -18.51
C VAL A 176 -8.79 -6.50 -19.97
N GLU A 177 -9.23 -5.45 -20.65
CA GLU A 177 -9.35 -5.45 -22.11
C GLU A 177 -8.00 -5.12 -22.74
N ALA A 178 -7.67 -5.77 -23.86
CA ALA A 178 -6.44 -5.48 -24.61
C ALA A 178 -6.32 -3.99 -24.98
N ALA A 179 -7.42 -3.37 -25.45
CA ALA A 179 -7.46 -1.95 -25.76
C ALA A 179 -7.31 -1.04 -24.52
N GLY A 180 -7.68 -1.55 -23.34
CA GLY A 180 -7.45 -0.87 -22.07
C GLY A 180 -5.97 -0.75 -21.75
N ILE A 181 -5.19 -1.81 -22.05
CA ILE A 181 -3.72 -1.80 -21.90
C ILE A 181 -3.11 -0.72 -22.79
N ASP A 182 -3.49 -0.65 -24.07
CA ASP A 182 -2.98 0.40 -24.98
C ASP A 182 -3.25 1.81 -24.45
N SER A 183 -4.47 2.04 -23.95
CA SER A 183 -4.88 3.32 -23.36
C SER A 183 -4.10 3.66 -22.10
N PHE A 184 -3.76 2.66 -21.28
CA PHE A 184 -2.92 2.82 -20.11
C PHE A 184 -1.47 3.16 -20.47
N LEU A 185 -0.87 2.44 -21.43
CA LEU A 185 0.50 2.74 -21.87
C LEU A 185 0.60 4.15 -22.47
N ALA A 186 -0.42 4.61 -23.19
CA ALA A 186 -0.47 5.96 -23.71
C ALA A 186 -0.56 7.04 -22.62
N GLN A 187 -1.16 6.73 -21.46
CA GLN A 187 -1.18 7.60 -20.29
C GLN A 187 0.17 7.57 -19.56
N VAL A 188 0.72 6.38 -19.30
CA VAL A 188 2.00 6.23 -18.60
C VAL A 188 3.15 6.87 -19.38
N ALA A 189 3.15 6.77 -20.72
CA ALA A 189 4.13 7.42 -21.58
C ALA A 189 4.13 8.96 -21.49
N LYS A 190 3.08 9.55 -20.95
CA LYS A 190 2.91 11.01 -20.81
C LYS A 190 2.91 11.48 -19.36
N ILE A 191 3.05 10.55 -18.41
CA ILE A 191 2.94 10.87 -17.00
C ILE A 191 4.13 11.74 -16.57
N ASP A 192 3.82 12.79 -15.82
CA ASP A 192 4.80 13.68 -15.20
C ASP A 192 4.37 13.90 -13.73
N THR A 193 5.19 14.59 -12.94
CA THR A 193 4.95 14.85 -11.51
C THR A 193 3.56 15.45 -11.28
N GLY A 194 2.76 14.81 -10.42
CA GLY A 194 1.39 15.23 -10.13
C GLY A 194 0.32 14.79 -11.15
N GLN A 195 0.69 13.95 -12.13
CA GLN A 195 -0.25 13.26 -13.02
C GLN A 195 -0.37 11.78 -12.65
N SER A 196 -1.55 11.20 -12.91
CA SER A 196 -1.79 9.77 -12.75
C SER A 196 -2.14 9.10 -14.09
N GLY A 197 -1.72 7.85 -14.24
CA GLY A 197 -2.06 6.97 -15.35
C GLY A 197 -2.93 5.83 -14.83
N LEU A 198 -4.08 5.63 -15.46
CA LEU A 198 -5.10 4.70 -14.98
C LEU A 198 -5.41 3.64 -16.03
N LEU A 199 -5.23 2.37 -15.65
CA LEU A 199 -5.70 1.22 -16.39
C LEU A 199 -7.13 0.92 -15.95
N HIS A 200 -8.08 1.41 -16.74
CA HIS A 200 -9.47 1.00 -16.65
C HIS A 200 -9.68 -0.37 -17.31
N ILE A 201 -10.71 -1.05 -16.82
CA ILE A 201 -11.21 -2.35 -17.29
C ILE A 201 -12.44 -2.12 -18.13
#